data_AF-A0A974NPT8-F1
#
_entry.id   AF-A0A974NPT8-F1
#
_cell.length_a   1.000
_cell.length_b   1.000
_cell.length_c   1.000
_cell.angle_alpha   90.00
_cell.angle_beta   90.00
_cell.angle_gamma   90.00
#
_symmetry.space_group_name_H-M   'P 1'
#
loop_
_entity.id
_entity.type
_entity.pdbx_description
1 polymer ?
#
loop_
_entity_poly.entity_id
_entity_poly.type
_entity_poly.pdbx_seq_one_letter_code
_entity_poly.pdbx_strand_id
1 'polypeptide(L)'
;MRKLTTSQAFFPILSVVTLWLKTVVVSFLGFNLPIHSWIDVLLIIFNPLGSLMLLLGLSFFFFKKMNGYVLILIMLLLTGLLYGDLLYYRFYIDFVTVSILFQFKNVGGIGPSTFELMKIWDLFLFIDIAIFLLFVRKQKLLVKKTISVRFKKVYASCAIVLIAAVIGIGFLHSQSNKTFYSRTQMVKELGPYTYHLYDIVLSFRPPISRAMADQSDTAVIKDFVSNKNEETTDLFGIAKGKNVVLISMESTQDFVINQKIDGKEITPFLNDLIKESYYFSQTYDQTAQGKTSDSEIMVDTGLYPLSGGSVFVRRPENTFISMQKLLKDENYYSAVFHGNDPSFWNRENMYKNLGYDRFFSKGDYTVTPENSINYGIKDNPFFQQSIPYLKSLPKPYLAKFITLTNHFPFLLNEEDQMINLADTDEGVVNRYVTTVRYQDEAIKQFFQQLKKKGMYKDTIFILYGDHYGISEKYEDALTDMLDREKRAVDHTEYRQVPLIIHIPGQKGMTISSPGGEVDIQLTLLHLLGIKDKAITFGYDLFTRPKNHPVIFRDGGFVTEKYIYQDNTCYHKGSGEQTNVEACMPFQETVSKELNLSDDIINGDLLRFNY
;
A
#
# COMPACT_ATOMS: atom_id res chain seq x y z
N MET A 1 36.74 -46.09 7.07
CA MET A 1 35.93 -44.85 7.13
C MET A 1 36.05 -44.22 8.51
N ARG A 2 36.83 -43.13 8.65
CA ARG A 2 36.97 -42.37 9.90
C ARG A 2 35.60 -41.82 10.31
N LYS A 3 35.16 -42.08 11.55
CA LYS A 3 34.03 -41.38 12.17
C LYS A 3 34.37 -39.89 12.17
N LEU A 4 33.68 -39.09 11.35
CA LEU A 4 33.69 -37.64 11.48
C LEU A 4 33.21 -37.29 12.89
N THR A 5 34.14 -37.00 13.79
CA THR A 5 33.87 -36.40 15.09
C THR A 5 33.39 -34.97 14.84
N THR A 6 32.13 -34.81 14.48
CA THR A 6 31.52 -33.50 14.27
C THR A 6 31.61 -32.69 15.57
N SER A 7 32.27 -31.53 15.56
CA SER A 7 32.32 -30.64 16.74
C SER A 7 30.90 -30.32 17.24
N GLN A 8 30.73 -30.01 18.54
CA GLN A 8 29.45 -29.46 19.07
C GLN A 8 29.00 -28.21 18.29
N ALA A 9 29.94 -27.55 17.59
CA ALA A 9 29.68 -26.38 16.75
C ALA A 9 29.24 -26.70 15.31
N PHE A 10 29.47 -27.92 14.80
CA PHE A 10 29.32 -28.22 13.36
C PHE A 10 27.91 -27.96 12.84
N PHE A 11 26.90 -28.51 13.50
CA PHE A 11 25.51 -28.41 13.04
C PHE A 11 24.90 -27.02 13.25
N PRO A 12 25.06 -26.35 14.41
CA PRO A 12 24.64 -24.95 14.55
C PRO A 12 25.27 -24.03 13.50
N ILE A 13 26.58 -24.17 13.23
CA ILE A 13 27.26 -23.35 12.22
C ILE A 13 26.74 -23.68 10.82
N LEU A 14 26.58 -24.96 10.47
CA LEU A 14 26.05 -25.35 9.17
C LEU A 14 24.62 -24.82 8.93
N SER A 15 23.76 -24.86 9.95
CA SER A 15 22.41 -24.29 9.87
C SER A 15 22.42 -22.77 9.71
N VAL A 16 23.32 -22.07 10.41
CA VAL A 16 23.51 -20.62 10.22
C VAL A 16 23.96 -20.32 8.80
N VAL A 17 25.01 -21.01 8.31
CA VAL A 17 25.59 -20.76 6.97
C VAL A 17 24.57 -21.01 5.85
N THR A 18 23.77 -22.08 5.96
CA THR A 18 22.76 -22.42 4.93
C THR A 18 21.62 -21.40 4.89
N LEU A 19 21.07 -21.01 6.03
CA LEU A 19 20.05 -19.95 6.08
C LEU A 19 20.60 -18.57 5.73
N TRP A 20 21.85 -18.29 6.11
CA TRP A 20 22.53 -17.05 5.77
C TRP A 20 22.68 -16.89 4.27
N LEU A 21 23.30 -17.87 3.59
CA LEU A 21 23.48 -17.84 2.14
C LEU A 21 22.14 -17.67 1.42
N LYS A 22 21.13 -18.42 1.85
CA LYS A 22 19.76 -18.30 1.34
C LYS A 22 19.20 -16.89 1.53
N THR A 23 19.32 -16.33 2.72
CA THR A 23 18.81 -14.98 3.04
C THR A 23 19.51 -13.92 2.19
N VAL A 24 20.83 -14.02 2.01
CA VAL A 24 21.61 -13.10 1.16
C VAL A 24 21.17 -13.21 -0.30
N VAL A 25 21.01 -14.43 -0.83
CA VAL A 25 20.53 -14.65 -2.19
C VAL A 25 19.13 -14.07 -2.40
N VAL A 26 18.20 -14.32 -1.47
CA VAL A 26 16.85 -13.73 -1.53
C VAL A 26 16.91 -12.21 -1.41
N SER A 27 17.83 -11.64 -0.65
CA SER A 27 17.95 -10.18 -0.52
C SER A 27 18.38 -9.50 -1.81
N PHE A 28 19.33 -10.09 -2.55
CA PHE A 28 19.78 -9.54 -3.84
C PHE A 28 18.87 -9.90 -5.01
N LEU A 29 18.41 -11.15 -5.11
CA LEU A 29 17.68 -11.62 -6.29
C LEU A 29 16.16 -11.66 -6.10
N GLY A 30 15.71 -11.82 -4.85
CA GLY A 30 14.30 -11.93 -4.51
C GLY A 30 13.67 -10.57 -4.23
N PHE A 31 14.21 -9.86 -3.24
CA PHE A 31 13.79 -8.50 -2.89
C PHE A 31 14.38 -7.44 -3.82
N ASN A 32 15.50 -7.73 -4.51
CA ASN A 32 16.19 -6.76 -5.35
C ASN A 32 16.46 -5.43 -4.60
N LEU A 33 16.96 -5.52 -3.36
CA LEU A 33 17.13 -4.35 -2.50
C LEU A 33 18.04 -3.29 -3.18
N PRO A 34 17.68 -2.00 -3.12
CA PRO A 34 18.42 -0.94 -3.79
C PRO A 34 19.80 -0.74 -3.16
N ILE A 35 20.83 -0.73 -4.00
CA ILE A 35 22.25 -0.59 -3.62
C ILE A 35 22.77 0.77 -4.10
N HIS A 36 23.11 1.64 -3.15
CA HIS A 36 23.67 2.96 -3.46
C HIS A 36 25.16 3.06 -3.08
N SER A 37 25.64 2.16 -2.22
CA SER A 37 27.02 2.13 -1.77
C SER A 37 27.55 0.72 -1.52
N TRP A 38 28.87 0.57 -1.42
CA TRP A 38 29.48 -0.69 -1.00
C TRP A 38 29.13 -1.07 0.46
N ILE A 39 28.72 -0.10 1.29
CA ILE A 39 28.28 -0.34 2.67
C ILE A 39 26.95 -1.08 2.66
N ASP A 40 26.02 -0.74 1.74
CA ASP A 40 24.76 -1.47 1.57
C ASP A 40 25.02 -2.96 1.30
N VAL A 41 25.97 -3.27 0.42
CA VAL A 41 26.35 -4.65 0.10
C VAL A 41 26.86 -5.38 1.34
N LEU A 42 27.70 -4.73 2.15
CA LEU A 42 28.18 -5.33 3.40
C LEU A 42 27.05 -5.53 4.41
N LEU A 43 26.16 -4.55 4.57
CA LEU A 43 25.01 -4.65 5.46
C LEU A 43 24.14 -5.84 5.06
N ILE A 44 23.75 -5.96 3.78
CA ILE A 44 22.95 -7.09 3.29
C ILE A 44 23.63 -8.44 3.54
N ILE A 45 24.95 -8.52 3.37
CA ILE A 45 25.71 -9.76 3.60
C ILE A 45 25.77 -10.10 5.10
N PHE A 46 26.05 -9.14 5.99
CA PHE A 46 26.33 -9.44 7.40
C PHE A 46 25.10 -9.35 8.31
N ASN A 47 24.06 -8.60 7.95
CA ASN A 47 22.88 -8.36 8.78
C ASN A 47 22.11 -9.62 9.24
N PRO A 48 22.02 -10.73 8.47
CA PRO A 48 21.24 -11.88 8.92
C PRO A 48 21.99 -12.72 9.95
N LEU A 49 23.32 -12.62 10.03
CA LEU A 49 24.15 -13.57 10.77
C LEU A 49 23.85 -13.57 12.26
N GLY A 50 23.83 -12.38 12.87
CA GLY A 50 23.62 -12.25 14.31
C GLY A 50 22.23 -12.73 14.75
N SER A 51 21.19 -12.33 14.02
CA SER A 51 19.80 -12.75 14.29
C SER A 51 19.58 -14.23 14.03
N LEU A 52 20.09 -14.79 12.92
CA LEU A 52 20.06 -16.23 12.64
C LEU A 52 20.77 -17.04 13.74
N MET A 53 21.95 -16.59 14.19
CA MET A 53 22.63 -17.23 15.31
C MET A 53 21.76 -17.23 16.56
N LEU A 54 21.22 -16.08 16.97
CA LEU A 54 20.40 -15.97 18.17
C LEU A 54 19.17 -16.90 18.11
N LEU A 55 18.44 -16.89 16.98
CA LEU A 55 17.21 -17.66 16.79
C LEU A 55 17.47 -19.17 16.72
N LEU A 56 18.47 -19.62 15.95
CA LEU A 56 18.84 -21.03 15.89
C LEU A 56 19.41 -21.54 17.22
N GLY A 57 20.02 -20.64 18.00
CA GLY A 57 20.51 -20.90 19.36
C GLY A 57 19.44 -21.39 20.33
N LEU A 58 18.16 -21.00 20.13
CA LEU A 58 17.03 -21.46 20.94
C LEU A 58 16.88 -22.99 20.96
N SER A 59 17.35 -23.68 19.92
CA SER A 59 17.38 -25.15 19.85
C SER A 59 18.27 -25.83 20.92
N PHE A 60 19.14 -25.05 21.59
CA PHE A 60 20.03 -25.56 22.62
C PHE A 60 20.27 -24.64 23.83
N PHE A 61 19.87 -23.36 23.81
CA PHE A 61 20.07 -22.47 24.96
C PHE A 61 19.42 -23.01 26.24
N PHE A 62 18.16 -23.42 26.15
CA PHE A 62 17.38 -23.94 27.27
C PHE A 62 17.53 -25.46 27.50
N PHE A 63 18.25 -26.17 26.63
CA PHE A 63 18.39 -27.63 26.69
C PHE A 63 19.83 -28.06 27.01
N LYS A 64 20.02 -29.19 27.72
CA LYS A 64 21.37 -29.74 27.97
C LYS A 64 22.03 -30.28 26.69
N LYS A 65 21.23 -30.71 25.72
CA LYS A 65 21.63 -31.24 24.41
C LYS A 65 20.86 -30.49 23.33
N MET A 66 21.44 -30.40 22.15
CA MET A 66 20.73 -29.83 21.00
C MET A 66 19.57 -30.73 20.59
N ASN A 67 18.41 -30.15 20.33
CA ASN A 67 17.30 -30.88 19.75
C ASN A 67 17.23 -30.62 18.25
N GLY A 68 17.60 -31.63 17.45
CA GLY A 68 17.61 -31.53 15.99
C GLY A 68 16.25 -31.25 15.36
N TYR A 69 15.15 -31.71 15.98
CA TYR A 69 13.80 -31.41 15.50
C TYR A 69 13.40 -29.96 15.80
N VAL A 70 13.79 -29.43 16.97
CA VAL A 70 13.58 -28.01 17.30
C VAL A 70 14.40 -27.12 16.35
N LEU A 71 15.64 -27.50 16.05
CA LEU A 71 16.46 -26.80 15.06
C LEU A 71 15.79 -26.77 13.68
N ILE A 72 15.29 -27.91 13.18
CA ILE A 72 14.56 -27.97 11.92
C ILE A 72 13.29 -27.12 11.96
N LEU A 73 12.53 -27.18 13.05
CA LEU A 73 11.32 -26.37 13.20
C LEU A 73 11.65 -24.88 13.12
N ILE A 74 12.70 -24.42 13.81
CA ILE A 74 13.16 -23.03 13.71
C ILE A 74 13.58 -22.72 12.27
N MET A 75 14.36 -23.58 11.61
CA MET A 75 14.75 -23.36 10.20
C MET A 75 13.54 -23.26 9.25
N LEU A 76 12.53 -24.09 9.47
CA LEU A 76 11.28 -24.08 8.72
C LEU A 76 10.51 -22.78 8.95
N LEU A 77 10.39 -22.32 10.20
CA LEU A 77 9.73 -21.06 10.53
C LEU A 77 10.47 -19.85 9.93
N LEU A 78 11.80 -19.82 10.01
CA LEU A 78 12.60 -18.73 9.44
C LEU A 78 12.55 -18.72 7.90
N THR A 79 12.59 -19.88 7.27
CA THR A 79 12.43 -20.00 5.80
C THR A 79 11.01 -19.61 5.39
N GLY A 80 9.99 -20.02 6.16
CA GLY A 80 8.60 -19.64 5.92
C GLY A 80 8.37 -18.14 6.04
N LEU A 81 8.99 -17.49 7.03
CA LEU A 81 8.97 -16.03 7.20
C LEU A 81 9.63 -15.33 6.01
N LEU A 82 10.85 -15.74 5.65
CA LEU A 82 11.58 -15.19 4.50
C LEU A 82 10.79 -15.37 3.18
N TYR A 83 10.14 -16.52 3.00
CA TYR A 83 9.33 -16.79 1.82
C TYR A 83 8.03 -15.98 1.82
N GLY A 84 7.40 -15.81 2.99
CA GLY A 84 6.25 -14.92 3.16
C GLY A 84 6.58 -13.48 2.81
N ASP A 85 7.71 -12.95 3.30
CA ASP A 85 8.22 -11.65 2.91
C ASP A 85 8.50 -11.57 1.41
N LEU A 86 9.09 -12.60 0.80
CA LEU A 86 9.39 -12.62 -0.63
C LEU A 86 8.13 -12.55 -1.50
N LEU A 87 7.10 -13.33 -1.17
CA LEU A 87 5.83 -13.27 -1.89
C LEU A 87 5.14 -11.92 -1.68
N TYR A 88 5.16 -11.40 -0.47
CA TYR A 88 4.54 -10.11 -0.14
C TYR A 88 5.25 -8.96 -0.85
N TYR A 89 6.58 -8.94 -0.82
CA TYR A 89 7.42 -7.93 -1.46
C TYR A 89 7.19 -7.87 -2.97
N ARG A 90 7.03 -9.02 -3.64
CA ARG A 90 6.77 -9.09 -5.09
C ARG A 90 5.51 -8.33 -5.56
N PHE A 91 4.59 -8.01 -4.67
CA PHE A 91 3.38 -7.25 -4.99
C PHE A 91 3.34 -5.89 -4.28
N TYR A 92 3.68 -5.84 -3.00
CA TYR A 92 3.56 -4.62 -2.19
C TYR A 92 4.81 -3.73 -2.21
N ILE A 93 5.96 -4.24 -2.68
CA ILE A 93 7.29 -3.59 -2.59
C ILE A 93 7.62 -3.24 -1.14
N ASP A 94 7.29 -4.18 -0.26
CA ASP A 94 7.22 -3.93 1.16
C ASP A 94 7.33 -5.26 1.93
N PHE A 95 7.52 -5.17 3.24
CA PHE A 95 7.72 -6.35 4.10
C PHE A 95 6.50 -6.63 4.97
N VAL A 96 6.28 -7.90 5.29
CA VAL A 96 5.17 -8.29 6.16
C VAL A 96 5.36 -7.61 7.51
N THR A 97 4.27 -7.09 8.06
CA THR A 97 4.24 -6.59 9.45
C THR A 97 3.40 -7.53 10.30
N VAL A 98 3.63 -7.55 11.60
CA VAL A 98 2.80 -8.21 12.60
C VAL A 98 1.33 -7.78 12.45
N SER A 99 1.11 -6.54 12.05
CA SER A 99 -0.24 -6.02 11.80
C SER A 99 -0.95 -6.76 10.68
N ILE A 100 -0.25 -7.16 9.61
CA ILE A 100 -0.82 -7.94 8.49
C ILE A 100 -1.25 -9.34 8.93
N LEU A 101 -0.60 -9.94 9.93
CA LEU A 101 -1.01 -11.24 10.45
C LEU A 101 -2.42 -11.22 11.06
N PHE A 102 -2.89 -10.07 11.53
CA PHE A 102 -4.27 -9.92 12.02
C PHE A 102 -5.28 -9.65 10.90
N GLN A 103 -4.81 -9.46 9.67
CA GLN A 103 -5.61 -9.11 8.50
C GLN A 103 -5.83 -10.28 7.54
N PHE A 104 -5.40 -11.51 7.87
CA PHE A 104 -5.58 -12.69 7.00
C PHE A 104 -7.02 -12.94 6.55
N LYS A 105 -8.03 -12.48 7.30
CA LYS A 105 -9.44 -12.58 6.89
C LYS A 105 -9.78 -11.69 5.68
N ASN A 106 -9.05 -10.60 5.46
CA ASN A 106 -9.15 -9.73 4.28
C ASN A 106 -8.38 -10.29 3.08
N VAL A 107 -7.79 -11.48 3.24
CA VAL A 107 -7.02 -12.15 2.21
C VAL A 107 -7.90 -13.22 1.53
N GLY A 108 -9.21 -13.24 1.79
CA GLY A 108 -10.15 -14.09 1.05
C GLY A 108 -10.13 -13.76 -0.45
N GLY A 109 -9.96 -14.77 -1.31
CA GLY A 109 -9.91 -14.60 -2.77
C GLY A 109 -8.51 -14.60 -3.40
N ILE A 110 -7.43 -14.55 -2.62
CA ILE A 110 -6.04 -14.45 -3.14
C ILE A 110 -5.48 -15.70 -3.81
N GLY A 111 -6.24 -16.78 -4.01
CA GLY A 111 -5.70 -18.03 -4.56
C GLY A 111 -4.94 -17.76 -5.86
N PRO A 112 -5.62 -17.23 -6.90
CA PRO A 112 -4.97 -16.83 -8.14
C PRO A 112 -3.86 -15.79 -7.94
N SER A 113 -4.08 -14.75 -7.12
CA SER A 113 -3.08 -13.71 -6.85
C SER A 113 -1.78 -14.28 -6.25
N THR A 114 -1.89 -15.21 -5.31
CA THR A 114 -0.73 -15.83 -4.66
C THR A 114 -0.01 -16.75 -5.63
N PHE A 115 -0.74 -17.56 -6.40
CA PHE A 115 -0.15 -18.43 -7.41
C PHE A 115 0.61 -17.63 -8.48
N GLU A 116 0.09 -16.48 -8.90
CA GLU A 116 0.76 -15.57 -9.86
C GLU A 116 2.09 -15.00 -9.32
N LEU A 117 2.24 -14.89 -8.00
CA LEU A 117 3.47 -14.40 -7.37
C LEU A 117 4.53 -15.49 -7.18
N MET A 118 4.15 -16.78 -7.20
CA MET A 118 5.07 -17.90 -6.97
C MET A 118 5.95 -18.16 -8.19
N LYS A 119 7.22 -18.51 -7.94
CA LYS A 119 8.19 -18.90 -8.98
C LYS A 119 8.72 -20.30 -8.70
N ILE A 120 9.09 -21.04 -9.74
CA ILE A 120 9.64 -22.41 -9.60
C ILE A 120 10.88 -22.43 -8.70
N TRP A 121 11.69 -21.37 -8.74
CA TRP A 121 12.90 -21.29 -7.93
C TRP A 121 12.63 -21.21 -6.41
N ASP A 122 11.42 -20.83 -6.01
CA ASP A 122 11.03 -20.74 -4.60
C ASP A 122 11.12 -22.11 -3.91
N LEU A 123 11.00 -23.21 -4.65
CA LEU A 123 11.17 -24.57 -4.15
C LEU A 123 12.59 -24.82 -3.61
N PHE A 124 13.62 -24.17 -4.19
CA PHE A 124 15.00 -24.31 -3.73
C PHE A 124 15.21 -23.75 -2.32
N LEU A 125 14.33 -22.84 -1.85
CA LEU A 125 14.38 -22.30 -0.49
C LEU A 125 14.15 -23.37 0.58
N PHE A 126 13.56 -24.51 0.25
CA PHE A 126 13.20 -25.55 1.23
C PHE A 126 14.11 -26.80 1.19
N ILE A 127 15.06 -26.85 0.26
CA ILE A 127 15.90 -28.05 0.04
C ILE A 127 16.82 -28.35 1.23
N ASP A 128 17.41 -27.32 1.83
CA ASP A 128 18.25 -27.46 3.03
C ASP A 128 17.47 -28.12 4.18
N ILE A 129 16.22 -27.70 4.41
CA ILE A 129 15.34 -28.30 5.44
C ILE A 129 15.15 -29.80 5.20
N ALA A 130 14.89 -30.20 3.95
CA ALA A 130 14.74 -31.61 3.58
C ALA A 130 16.03 -32.40 3.85
N ILE A 131 17.19 -31.83 3.50
CA ILE A 131 18.51 -32.42 3.76
C ILE A 131 18.73 -32.58 5.27
N PHE A 132 18.49 -31.54 6.07
CA PHE A 132 18.62 -31.60 7.53
C PHE A 132 17.70 -32.66 8.13
N LEU A 133 16.44 -32.75 7.69
CA LEU A 133 15.48 -33.78 8.13
C LEU A 133 15.98 -35.20 7.88
N LEU A 134 16.57 -35.46 6.70
CA LEU A 134 17.19 -36.75 6.39
C LEU A 134 18.38 -37.05 7.31
N PHE A 135 19.23 -36.06 7.60
CA PHE A 135 20.37 -36.22 8.53
C PHE A 135 19.92 -36.56 9.96
N VAL A 136 18.88 -35.88 10.48
CA VAL A 136 18.35 -36.12 11.84
C VAL A 136 17.81 -37.53 11.95
N ARG A 137 17.02 -37.95 10.95
CA ARG A 137 16.42 -39.30 10.88
C ARG A 137 17.47 -40.40 10.79
N LYS A 138 18.46 -40.26 9.90
CA LYS A 138 19.45 -41.32 9.64
C LYS A 138 20.51 -41.44 10.73
N GLN A 139 21.00 -40.32 11.27
CA GLN A 139 22.23 -40.35 12.06
C GLN A 139 22.00 -40.28 13.58
N LYS A 140 20.81 -39.91 14.08
CA LYS A 140 20.53 -39.60 15.52
C LYS A 140 21.60 -38.70 16.18
N LEU A 141 22.44 -38.02 15.39
CA LEU A 141 23.69 -37.38 15.84
C LEU A 141 23.48 -36.07 16.58
N LEU A 142 22.40 -35.35 16.26
CA LEU A 142 22.08 -34.06 16.87
C LEU A 142 21.66 -34.21 18.33
N VAL A 143 21.01 -35.32 18.69
CA VAL A 143 20.33 -35.52 19.98
C VAL A 143 21.29 -36.02 21.08
N LYS A 144 22.50 -36.45 20.72
CA LYS A 144 23.39 -37.17 21.65
C LYS A 144 24.48 -36.31 22.32
N LYS A 145 24.83 -35.13 21.78
CA LYS A 145 25.92 -34.30 22.32
C LYS A 145 25.42 -33.24 23.29
N THR A 146 25.98 -33.23 24.49
CA THR A 146 25.80 -32.15 25.47
C THR A 146 26.50 -30.89 25.00
N ILE A 147 25.82 -29.75 25.01
CA ILE A 147 26.43 -28.48 24.63
C ILE A 147 26.99 -27.81 25.88
N SER A 148 28.28 -27.48 25.86
CA SER A 148 28.94 -26.83 27.00
C SER A 148 28.36 -25.43 27.25
N VAL A 149 28.26 -25.03 28.53
CA VAL A 149 27.82 -23.67 28.92
C VAL A 149 28.73 -22.60 28.31
N ARG A 150 30.04 -22.88 28.21
CA ARG A 150 31.02 -22.01 27.54
C ARG A 150 30.64 -21.78 26.08
N PHE A 151 30.30 -22.83 25.33
CA PHE A 151 29.88 -22.68 23.94
C PHE A 151 28.60 -21.84 23.82
N LYS A 152 27.59 -22.08 24.68
CA LYS A 152 26.35 -21.27 24.67
C LYS A 152 26.63 -19.79 24.89
N LYS A 153 27.45 -19.46 25.89
CA LYS A 153 27.82 -18.08 26.20
C LYS A 153 28.56 -17.42 25.04
N VAL A 154 29.60 -18.08 24.51
CA VAL A 154 30.36 -17.56 23.37
C VAL A 154 29.45 -17.36 22.15
N TYR A 155 28.62 -18.36 21.83
CA TYR A 155 27.71 -18.29 20.69
C TYR A 155 26.68 -17.15 20.83
N ALA A 156 26.07 -16.99 22.00
CA ALA A 156 25.13 -15.89 22.27
C ALA A 156 25.83 -14.51 22.28
N SER A 157 27.02 -14.40 22.89
CA SER A 157 27.79 -13.16 22.89
C SER A 157 28.20 -12.75 21.47
N CYS A 158 28.65 -13.69 20.64
CA CYS A 158 28.94 -13.43 19.24
C CYS A 158 27.69 -12.96 18.48
N ALA A 159 26.54 -13.59 18.70
CA ALA A 159 25.28 -13.17 18.08
C ALA A 159 24.91 -11.73 18.46
N ILE A 160 24.99 -11.38 19.75
CA ILE A 160 24.67 -10.04 20.26
C ILE A 160 25.64 -8.99 19.71
N VAL A 161 26.95 -9.28 19.70
CA VAL A 161 27.95 -8.36 19.15
C VAL A 161 27.73 -8.12 17.67
N LEU A 162 27.40 -9.16 16.89
CA LEU A 162 27.09 -9.01 15.46
C LEU A 162 25.82 -8.17 15.23
N ILE A 163 24.75 -8.41 16.00
CA ILE A 163 23.52 -7.60 15.91
C ILE A 163 23.85 -6.13 16.25
N ALA A 164 24.55 -5.88 17.36
CA ALA A 164 24.90 -4.52 17.78
C ALA A 164 25.82 -3.81 16.77
N ALA A 165 26.78 -4.53 16.18
CA ALA A 165 27.66 -4.00 15.15
C ALA A 165 26.90 -3.63 13.87
N VAL A 166 26.02 -4.49 13.40
CA VAL A 166 25.17 -4.23 12.21
C VAL A 166 24.26 -3.04 12.45
N ILE A 167 23.55 -3.00 13.60
CA ILE A 167 22.70 -1.86 13.96
C ILE A 167 23.52 -0.57 14.04
N GLY A 168 24.69 -0.62 14.67
CA GLY A 168 25.58 0.54 14.79
C GLY A 168 26.07 1.05 13.43
N ILE A 169 26.44 0.16 12.52
CA ILE A 169 26.85 0.53 11.15
C ILE A 169 25.65 1.08 10.36
N GLY A 170 24.48 0.43 10.43
CA GLY A 170 23.26 0.91 9.78
C GLY A 170 22.88 2.32 10.23
N PHE A 171 22.89 2.57 11.54
CA PHE A 171 22.62 3.88 12.12
C PHE A 171 23.62 4.96 11.66
N LEU A 172 24.91 4.64 11.59
CA LEU A 172 25.94 5.57 11.09
C LEU A 172 25.86 5.78 9.57
N HIS A 173 25.37 4.79 8.82
CA HIS A 173 25.24 4.85 7.37
C HIS A 173 24.00 5.63 6.94
N SER A 174 22.91 5.53 7.70
CA SER A 174 21.70 6.30 7.45
C SER A 174 21.99 7.80 7.63
N GLN A 175 22.17 8.50 6.50
CA GLN A 175 22.38 9.95 6.46
C GLN A 175 21.16 10.74 6.97
N SER A 176 20.00 10.08 7.08
CA SER A 176 18.80 10.63 7.71
C SER A 176 18.66 10.09 9.13
N ASN A 177 19.11 10.88 10.12
CA ASN A 177 18.80 10.68 11.54
C ASN A 177 17.29 10.76 11.87
N LYS A 178 16.41 10.86 10.87
CA LYS A 178 14.97 11.07 11.02
C LYS A 178 14.22 9.85 10.48
N THR A 179 13.67 9.06 11.42
CA THR A 179 12.60 8.05 11.28
C THR A 179 12.62 7.18 10.02
N PHE A 180 12.90 5.88 10.21
CA PHE A 180 12.76 4.87 9.15
C PHE A 180 11.29 4.66 8.74
N TYR A 181 10.79 5.45 7.78
CA TYR A 181 9.49 5.19 7.16
C TYR A 181 9.56 4.08 6.11
N SER A 182 10.70 3.96 5.42
CA SER A 182 10.94 2.88 4.44
C SER A 182 11.34 1.58 5.14
N ARG A 183 10.46 0.58 5.09
CA ARG A 183 10.74 -0.77 5.60
C ARG A 183 11.79 -1.50 4.76
N THR A 184 11.89 -1.19 3.47
CA THR A 184 12.96 -1.67 2.60
C THR A 184 14.34 -1.22 3.10
N GLN A 185 14.46 0.05 3.49
CA GLN A 185 15.69 0.55 4.10
C GLN A 185 15.96 -0.15 5.45
N MET A 186 14.94 -0.36 6.29
CA MET A 186 15.10 -1.07 7.56
C MET A 186 15.58 -2.51 7.38
N VAL A 187 15.05 -3.24 6.40
CA VAL A 187 15.48 -4.62 6.12
C VAL A 187 16.90 -4.64 5.56
N LYS A 188 17.27 -3.67 4.71
CA LYS A 188 18.64 -3.53 4.22
C LYS A 188 19.64 -3.30 5.36
N GLU A 189 19.30 -2.44 6.32
CA GLU A 189 20.20 -2.10 7.43
C GLU A 189 20.21 -3.13 8.56
N LEU A 190 19.04 -3.62 8.99
CA LEU A 190 18.90 -4.50 10.16
C LEU A 190 18.88 -5.98 9.82
N GLY A 191 18.48 -6.31 8.59
CA GLY A 191 18.18 -7.66 8.13
C GLY A 191 16.74 -8.08 8.40
N PRO A 192 16.20 -9.00 7.59
CA PRO A 192 14.77 -9.35 7.63
C PRO A 192 14.32 -9.85 9.01
N TYR A 193 15.12 -10.72 9.65
CA TYR A 193 14.76 -11.27 10.95
C TYR A 193 14.83 -10.24 12.09
N THR A 194 15.79 -9.32 12.06
CA THR A 194 15.91 -8.25 13.06
C THR A 194 14.80 -7.22 12.87
N TYR A 195 14.46 -6.91 11.62
CA TYR A 195 13.31 -6.09 11.27
C TYR A 195 12.01 -6.63 11.89
N HIS A 196 11.73 -7.94 11.75
CA HIS A 196 10.52 -8.52 12.37
C HIS A 196 10.51 -8.43 13.90
N LEU A 197 11.66 -8.57 14.56
CA LEU A 197 11.76 -8.32 16.00
C LEU A 197 11.47 -6.85 16.34
N TYR A 198 11.94 -5.92 15.53
CA TYR A 198 11.67 -4.49 15.70
C TYR A 198 10.19 -4.16 15.46
N ASP A 199 9.57 -4.72 14.42
CA ASP A 199 8.16 -4.54 14.09
C ASP A 199 7.22 -5.11 15.18
N ILE A 200 7.58 -6.22 15.82
CA ILE A 200 6.90 -6.73 17.02
C ILE A 200 6.91 -5.68 18.12
N VAL A 201 8.06 -5.07 18.42
CA VAL A 201 8.18 -4.04 19.46
C VAL A 201 7.33 -2.82 19.10
N LEU A 202 7.40 -2.35 17.85
CA LEU A 202 6.59 -1.23 17.38
C LEU A 202 5.09 -1.50 17.46
N SER A 203 4.66 -2.75 17.23
CA SER A 203 3.25 -3.13 17.29
C SER A 203 2.62 -2.96 18.68
N PHE A 204 3.43 -2.90 19.75
CA PHE A 204 2.97 -2.61 21.11
C PHE A 204 2.88 -1.11 21.45
N ARG A 205 3.44 -0.22 20.63
CA ARG A 205 3.44 1.23 20.89
C ARG A 205 2.04 1.87 20.83
N PRO A 206 1.17 1.60 19.83
CA PRO A 206 -0.09 2.32 19.72
C PRO A 206 -1.07 2.18 20.89
N PRO A 207 -1.28 0.98 21.49
CA PRO A 207 -2.09 0.86 22.70
C PRO A 207 -1.59 1.74 23.85
N ILE A 208 -0.26 1.89 23.99
CA ILE A 208 0.38 2.74 24.99
C ILE A 208 0.15 4.22 24.63
N SER A 209 0.39 4.61 23.37
CA SER A 209 0.15 5.97 22.88
C SER A 209 -1.29 6.42 23.15
N ARG A 210 -2.30 5.61 22.81
CA ARG A 210 -3.71 5.93 23.09
C ARG A 210 -4.01 6.09 24.59
N ALA A 211 -3.37 5.30 25.44
CA ALA A 211 -3.58 5.37 26.89
C ALA A 211 -2.92 6.61 27.53
N MET A 212 -1.81 7.09 26.94
CA MET A 212 -1.05 8.24 27.43
C MET A 212 -1.47 9.57 26.79
N ALA A 213 -2.16 9.54 25.65
CA ALA A 213 -2.58 10.72 24.91
C ALA A 213 -3.52 11.62 25.72
N ASP A 214 -3.31 12.93 25.64
CA ASP A 214 -4.11 13.94 26.32
C ASP A 214 -4.54 15.10 25.39
N GLN A 215 -5.24 16.10 25.94
CA GLN A 215 -5.76 17.23 25.16
C GLN A 215 -4.63 18.13 24.63
N SER A 216 -3.48 18.20 25.28
CA SER A 216 -2.37 19.06 24.84
C SER A 216 -1.76 18.59 23.52
N ASP A 217 -1.77 17.28 23.25
CA ASP A 217 -1.34 16.69 21.98
C ASP A 217 -2.19 17.21 20.79
N THR A 218 -3.47 17.53 21.02
CA THR A 218 -4.33 18.10 19.97
C THR A 218 -4.02 19.54 19.62
N ALA A 219 -3.40 20.31 20.52
CA ALA A 219 -3.09 21.72 20.26
C ALA A 219 -2.06 21.86 19.14
N VAL A 220 -1.01 21.03 19.15
CA VAL A 220 0.03 21.00 18.10
C VAL A 220 -0.57 20.68 16.73
N ILE A 221 -1.52 19.75 16.68
CA ILE A 221 -2.21 19.37 15.46
C ILE A 221 -3.09 20.51 14.95
N LYS A 222 -3.85 21.15 15.84
CA LYS A 222 -4.70 22.30 15.48
C LYS A 222 -3.87 23.43 14.94
N ASP A 223 -2.78 23.79 15.60
CA ASP A 223 -1.87 24.83 15.15
C ASP A 223 -1.25 24.50 13.78
N PHE A 224 -0.95 23.22 13.52
CA PHE A 224 -0.43 22.80 12.22
C PHE A 224 -1.46 22.94 11.10
N VAL A 225 -2.69 22.46 11.33
CA VAL A 225 -3.76 22.48 10.31
C VAL A 225 -4.36 23.87 10.12
N SER A 226 -4.51 24.67 11.18
CA SER A 226 -5.10 26.02 11.11
C SER A 226 -4.23 27.04 10.39
N ASN A 227 -2.94 26.75 10.22
CA ASN A 227 -2.01 27.62 9.50
C ASN A 227 -2.03 27.43 7.98
N LYS A 228 -2.92 26.56 7.45
CA LYS A 228 -3.15 26.44 6.01
C LYS A 228 -4.05 27.60 5.54
N ASN A 229 -3.50 28.48 4.71
CA ASN A 229 -4.30 29.54 4.09
C ASN A 229 -5.26 28.92 3.07
N GLU A 230 -6.56 28.95 3.35
CA GLU A 230 -7.59 28.63 2.37
C GLU A 230 -7.80 29.85 1.45
N GLU A 231 -7.25 29.78 0.24
CA GLU A 231 -7.55 30.77 -0.79
C GLU A 231 -8.92 30.45 -1.42
N THR A 232 -9.88 31.36 -1.25
CA THR A 232 -11.18 31.23 -1.94
C THR A 232 -11.01 31.56 -3.43
N THR A 233 -11.31 30.61 -4.30
CA THR A 233 -11.28 30.78 -5.77
C THR A 233 -12.69 30.98 -6.34
N ASP A 234 -12.77 31.35 -7.62
CA ASP A 234 -14.03 31.42 -8.37
C ASP A 234 -14.75 30.05 -8.50
N LEU A 235 -14.08 28.95 -8.14
CA LEU A 235 -14.66 27.59 -8.11
C LEU A 235 -15.37 27.27 -6.79
N PHE A 236 -15.20 28.09 -5.75
CA PHE A 236 -15.82 27.87 -4.45
C PHE A 236 -17.35 27.84 -4.58
N GLY A 237 -17.98 26.72 -4.20
CA GLY A 237 -19.43 26.55 -4.25
C GLY A 237 -20.02 26.35 -5.65
N ILE A 238 -19.20 26.15 -6.69
CA ILE A 238 -19.70 25.94 -8.07
C ILE A 238 -20.60 24.68 -8.20
N ALA A 239 -20.47 23.73 -7.27
CA ALA A 239 -21.26 22.50 -7.19
C ALA A 239 -22.22 22.49 -5.98
N LYS A 240 -22.46 23.63 -5.33
CA LYS A 240 -23.31 23.72 -4.13
C LYS A 240 -24.68 23.07 -4.34
N GLY A 241 -25.07 22.18 -3.42
CA GLY A 241 -26.35 21.48 -3.42
C GLY A 241 -26.51 20.38 -4.48
N LYS A 242 -25.49 20.10 -5.30
CA LYS A 242 -25.50 18.95 -6.23
C LYS A 242 -25.32 17.65 -5.46
N ASN A 243 -25.84 16.56 -6.02
CA ASN A 243 -25.48 15.23 -5.54
C ASN A 243 -24.00 14.96 -5.86
N VAL A 244 -23.33 14.16 -5.05
CA VAL A 244 -21.94 13.75 -5.25
C VAL A 244 -21.92 12.26 -5.56
N VAL A 245 -21.27 11.88 -6.67
CA VAL A 245 -20.94 10.50 -6.99
C VAL A 245 -19.43 10.34 -7.04
N LEU A 246 -18.89 9.58 -6.10
CA LEU A 246 -17.48 9.18 -6.08
C LEU A 246 -17.37 7.80 -6.73
N ILE A 247 -16.39 7.61 -7.63
CA ILE A 247 -16.10 6.31 -8.25
C ILE A 247 -14.62 6.00 -8.00
N SER A 248 -14.39 5.04 -7.10
CA SER A 248 -13.08 4.43 -6.87
C SER A 248 -12.83 3.40 -7.96
N MET A 249 -11.93 3.73 -8.88
CA MET A 249 -11.51 2.90 -10.00
C MET A 249 -10.39 1.98 -9.52
N GLU A 250 -10.75 0.75 -9.18
CA GLU A 250 -9.86 -0.27 -8.64
C GLU A 250 -8.61 -0.44 -9.49
N SER A 251 -7.45 -0.29 -8.85
CA SER A 251 -6.11 -0.49 -9.40
C SER A 251 -5.82 0.27 -10.70
N THR A 252 -6.51 1.37 -10.98
CA THR A 252 -6.39 2.12 -12.25
C THR A 252 -5.31 3.19 -12.16
N GLN A 253 -4.20 3.00 -12.87
CA GLN A 253 -3.11 3.97 -13.02
C GLN A 253 -3.33 4.93 -14.20
N ASP A 254 -2.77 6.13 -14.13
CA ASP A 254 -3.02 7.23 -15.06
C ASP A 254 -2.51 6.95 -16.49
N PHE A 255 -1.47 6.12 -16.64
CA PHE A 255 -0.87 5.83 -17.95
C PHE A 255 -1.85 5.25 -18.98
N VAL A 256 -3.01 4.73 -18.55
CA VAL A 256 -4.04 4.18 -19.45
C VAL A 256 -4.85 5.26 -20.17
N ILE A 257 -4.80 6.51 -19.69
CA ILE A 257 -5.50 7.65 -20.28
C ILE A 257 -4.84 8.02 -21.61
N ASN A 258 -5.64 8.09 -22.67
CA ASN A 258 -5.24 8.28 -24.07
C ASN A 258 -4.31 7.19 -24.65
N GLN A 259 -4.03 6.13 -23.90
CA GLN A 259 -3.18 5.03 -24.35
C GLN A 259 -3.95 4.06 -25.25
N LYS A 260 -3.21 3.40 -26.17
CA LYS A 260 -3.76 2.44 -27.13
C LYS A 260 -3.00 1.12 -27.10
N ILE A 261 -3.72 0.05 -27.40
CA ILE A 261 -3.19 -1.28 -27.73
C ILE A 261 -3.77 -1.67 -29.09
N ASP A 262 -2.92 -2.04 -30.04
CA ASP A 262 -3.31 -2.34 -31.43
C ASP A 262 -4.20 -1.26 -32.08
N GLY A 263 -3.90 0.02 -31.79
CA GLY A 263 -4.65 1.16 -32.29
C GLY A 263 -6.03 1.40 -31.65
N LYS A 264 -6.46 0.56 -30.70
CA LYS A 264 -7.68 0.74 -29.90
C LYS A 264 -7.36 1.41 -28.57
N GLU A 265 -8.15 2.40 -28.18
CA GLU A 265 -8.01 3.07 -26.89
C GLU A 265 -8.35 2.13 -25.73
N ILE A 266 -7.53 2.18 -24.67
CA ILE A 266 -7.78 1.43 -23.43
C ILE A 266 -9.00 2.01 -22.70
N THR A 267 -9.13 3.34 -22.66
CA THR A 267 -10.18 4.05 -21.89
C THR A 267 -10.94 5.10 -22.72
N PRO A 268 -11.59 4.71 -23.83
CA PRO A 268 -12.22 5.67 -24.74
C PRO A 268 -13.27 6.57 -24.06
N PHE A 269 -14.03 6.06 -23.08
CA PHE A 269 -14.99 6.91 -22.38
C PHE A 269 -14.33 7.93 -21.46
N LEU A 270 -13.32 7.53 -20.67
CA LEU A 270 -12.58 8.47 -19.83
C LEU A 270 -11.85 9.51 -20.69
N ASN A 271 -11.25 9.12 -21.82
CA ASN A 271 -10.58 10.02 -22.77
C ASN A 271 -11.52 11.12 -23.31
N ASP A 272 -12.79 10.78 -23.53
CA ASP A 272 -13.81 11.77 -23.90
C ASP A 272 -14.26 12.61 -22.71
N LEU A 273 -14.43 11.99 -21.53
CA LEU A 273 -14.88 12.67 -20.32
C LEU A 273 -13.90 13.76 -19.87
N ILE A 274 -12.59 13.54 -19.96
CA ILE A 274 -11.57 14.52 -19.53
C ILE A 274 -11.63 15.82 -20.34
N LYS A 275 -12.13 15.80 -21.58
CA LYS A 275 -12.27 17.01 -22.42
C LYS A 275 -13.27 18.01 -21.85
N GLU A 276 -14.19 17.55 -21.02
CA GLU A 276 -15.25 18.34 -20.36
C GLU A 276 -15.16 18.26 -18.83
N SER A 277 -13.97 17.96 -18.28
CA SER A 277 -13.75 17.78 -16.84
C SER A 277 -12.48 18.48 -16.37
N TYR A 278 -12.37 18.71 -15.06
CA TYR A 278 -11.09 19.03 -14.45
C TYR A 278 -10.32 17.72 -14.27
N TYR A 279 -9.28 17.52 -15.07
CA TYR A 279 -8.46 16.31 -15.06
C TYR A 279 -7.09 16.62 -14.45
N PHE A 280 -6.78 15.98 -13.33
CA PHE A 280 -5.51 16.13 -12.63
C PHE A 280 -4.57 15.00 -13.05
N SER A 281 -3.71 15.28 -14.02
CA SER A 281 -2.82 14.29 -14.67
C SER A 281 -1.59 13.91 -13.85
N GLN A 282 -1.44 14.47 -12.64
CA GLN A 282 -0.33 14.18 -11.73
C GLN A 282 -0.81 14.00 -10.29
N THR A 283 -1.89 13.22 -10.13
CA THR A 283 -2.33 12.74 -8.81
C THR A 283 -1.64 11.41 -8.52
N TYR A 284 -1.13 11.22 -7.30
CA TYR A 284 -0.34 10.04 -6.95
C TYR A 284 -1.02 9.18 -5.87
N ASP A 285 -0.88 7.87 -6.02
CA ASP A 285 -1.18 6.85 -5.00
C ASP A 285 -0.36 7.10 -3.73
N GLN A 286 -1.04 7.31 -2.60
CA GLN A 286 -0.44 7.51 -1.27
C GLN A 286 -0.72 6.36 -0.30
N THR A 287 -1.26 5.25 -0.81
CA THR A 287 -1.59 4.04 -0.05
C THR A 287 -0.35 3.29 0.44
N ALA A 288 -0.54 2.35 1.36
CA ALA A 288 0.48 1.40 1.78
C ALA A 288 -0.08 -0.03 1.80
N GLN A 289 -0.12 -0.67 2.97
CA GLN A 289 -0.54 -2.07 3.08
C GLN A 289 -2.05 -2.25 3.05
N GLY A 290 -2.83 -1.20 3.30
CA GLY A 290 -4.29 -1.23 3.28
C GLY A 290 -4.92 -0.99 1.92
N LYS A 291 -4.13 -0.59 0.90
CA LYS A 291 -4.56 -0.51 -0.51
C LYS A 291 -5.84 0.30 -0.67
N THR A 292 -6.91 -0.26 -1.26
CA THR A 292 -8.20 0.40 -1.40
C THR A 292 -8.70 1.01 -0.09
N SER A 293 -8.53 0.34 1.06
CA SER A 293 -8.97 0.89 2.36
C SER A 293 -8.14 2.09 2.84
N ASP A 294 -6.89 2.20 2.39
CA ASP A 294 -6.04 3.38 2.65
C ASP A 294 -6.47 4.56 1.76
N SER A 295 -6.80 4.30 0.48
CA SER A 295 -7.39 5.31 -0.40
C SER A 295 -8.71 5.83 0.17
N GLU A 296 -9.57 4.92 0.63
CA GLU A 296 -10.84 5.26 1.25
C GLU A 296 -10.68 6.18 2.47
N ILE A 297 -9.75 5.87 3.39
CA ILE A 297 -9.55 6.72 4.59
C ILE A 297 -9.00 8.10 4.22
N MET A 298 -8.10 8.19 3.24
CA MET A 298 -7.57 9.47 2.76
C MET A 298 -8.66 10.33 2.14
N VAL A 299 -9.47 9.77 1.23
CA VAL A 299 -10.58 10.48 0.59
C VAL A 299 -11.66 10.88 1.60
N ASP A 300 -11.93 10.04 2.60
CA ASP A 300 -12.98 10.32 3.59
C ASP A 300 -12.53 11.25 4.71
N THR A 301 -11.24 11.37 5.02
CA THR A 301 -10.80 12.10 6.23
C THR A 301 -9.65 13.09 6.00
N GLY A 302 -8.96 13.01 4.86
CA GLY A 302 -7.76 13.78 4.61
C GLY A 302 -6.58 13.42 5.53
N LEU A 303 -6.61 12.23 6.16
CA LEU A 303 -5.52 11.69 6.97
C LEU A 303 -4.73 10.65 6.18
N TYR A 304 -3.40 10.65 6.35
CA TYR A 304 -2.55 9.60 5.80
C TYR A 304 -2.87 8.24 6.45
N PRO A 305 -2.74 7.12 5.70
CA PRO A 305 -2.92 5.79 6.27
C PRO A 305 -1.79 5.44 7.26
N LEU A 306 -1.89 4.28 7.91
CA LEU A 306 -0.82 3.78 8.76
C LEU A 306 0.36 3.27 7.92
N SER A 307 1.58 3.40 8.43
CA SER A 307 2.76 2.75 7.81
C SER A 307 2.76 1.23 7.92
N GLY A 308 1.76 0.59 8.55
CA GLY A 308 1.68 -0.86 8.67
C GLY A 308 0.25 -1.33 8.96
N GLY A 309 -0.22 -2.32 8.20
CA GLY A 309 -1.62 -2.73 8.17
C GLY A 309 -2.54 -1.65 7.58
N SER A 310 -3.80 -1.66 8.02
CA SER A 310 -4.89 -0.83 7.51
C SER A 310 -5.61 -0.16 8.67
N VAL A 311 -5.93 1.12 8.53
CA VAL A 311 -6.71 1.89 9.51
C VAL A 311 -8.07 1.24 9.75
N PHE A 312 -8.74 0.78 8.69
CA PHE A 312 -10.05 0.15 8.77
C PHE A 312 -10.08 -1.06 9.71
N VAL A 313 -9.02 -1.87 9.71
CA VAL A 313 -8.95 -3.09 10.53
C VAL A 313 -8.44 -2.80 11.93
N ARG A 314 -7.45 -1.91 12.05
CA ARG A 314 -6.73 -1.71 13.32
C ARG A 314 -7.36 -0.64 14.21
N ARG A 315 -8.10 0.30 13.62
CA ARG A 315 -8.67 1.48 14.28
C ARG A 315 -10.14 1.74 13.92
N PRO A 316 -11.01 0.71 13.84
CA PRO A 316 -12.42 0.93 13.47
C PRO A 316 -13.21 1.76 14.49
N GLU A 317 -12.74 1.86 15.72
CA GLU A 317 -13.40 2.55 16.84
C GLU A 317 -12.85 3.96 17.12
N ASN A 318 -11.88 4.43 16.32
CA ASN A 318 -11.30 5.76 16.52
C ASN A 318 -12.29 6.87 16.19
N THR A 319 -12.14 8.03 16.81
CA THR A 319 -12.92 9.20 16.41
C THR A 319 -12.36 9.78 15.10
N PHE A 320 -13.23 9.99 14.11
CA PHE A 320 -12.88 10.64 12.84
C PHE A 320 -13.81 11.82 12.53
N ILE A 321 -13.25 12.89 11.98
CA ILE A 321 -13.97 13.96 11.29
C ILE A 321 -13.93 13.62 9.81
N SER A 322 -14.94 12.88 9.36
CA SER A 322 -15.03 12.38 7.99
C SER A 322 -15.90 13.28 7.12
N MET A 323 -15.72 13.16 5.80
CA MET A 323 -16.51 13.80 4.77
C MET A 323 -18.00 13.52 4.95
N GLN A 324 -18.38 12.31 5.33
CA GLN A 324 -19.78 11.93 5.56
C GLN A 324 -20.37 12.73 6.72
N LYS A 325 -19.63 12.88 7.82
CA LYS A 325 -20.06 13.68 8.98
C LYS A 325 -20.15 15.16 8.63
N LEU A 326 -19.16 15.70 7.93
CA LEU A 326 -19.15 17.10 7.48
C LEU A 326 -20.34 17.40 6.54
N LEU A 327 -20.63 16.51 5.59
CA LEU A 327 -21.76 16.69 4.67
C LEU A 327 -23.13 16.42 5.33
N LYS A 328 -23.16 15.69 6.44
CA LYS A 328 -24.40 15.47 7.21
C LYS A 328 -24.93 16.77 7.81
N ASP A 329 -24.04 17.67 8.24
CA ASP A 329 -24.40 19.02 8.70
C ASP A 329 -25.02 19.87 7.57
N GLU A 330 -24.70 19.54 6.32
CA GLU A 330 -25.26 20.12 5.10
C GLU A 330 -26.45 19.31 4.54
N ASN A 331 -27.03 18.39 5.33
CA ASN A 331 -28.18 17.54 5.00
C ASN A 331 -27.95 16.51 3.87
N TYR A 332 -26.72 16.10 3.61
CA TYR A 332 -26.45 15.02 2.65
C TYR A 332 -26.74 13.65 3.25
N TYR A 333 -27.34 12.77 2.45
CA TYR A 333 -27.42 11.34 2.74
C TYR A 333 -26.21 10.60 2.17
N SER A 334 -25.46 9.88 3.00
CA SER A 334 -24.21 9.22 2.58
C SER A 334 -24.40 7.71 2.39
N ALA A 335 -24.05 7.20 1.20
CA ALA A 335 -24.12 5.78 0.87
C ALA A 335 -22.83 5.25 0.20
N VAL A 336 -22.46 4.00 0.50
CA VAL A 336 -21.44 3.23 -0.23
C VAL A 336 -22.08 2.07 -0.98
N PHE A 337 -21.58 1.80 -2.18
CA PHE A 337 -21.94 0.68 -3.04
C PHE A 337 -20.69 -0.16 -3.31
N HIS A 338 -20.74 -1.45 -2.96
CA HIS A 338 -19.65 -2.38 -3.26
C HIS A 338 -20.16 -3.81 -3.44
N GLY A 339 -19.64 -4.48 -4.46
CA GLY A 339 -20.03 -5.83 -4.85
C GLY A 339 -19.44 -6.98 -4.02
N ASN A 340 -18.80 -6.70 -2.89
CA ASN A 340 -18.11 -7.70 -2.05
C ASN A 340 -18.73 -7.82 -0.64
N ASP A 341 -18.29 -8.82 0.11
CA ASP A 341 -18.71 -9.07 1.49
C ASP A 341 -18.46 -7.84 2.38
N PRO A 342 -19.44 -7.43 3.20
CA PRO A 342 -19.32 -6.22 4.00
C PRO A 342 -18.22 -6.28 5.08
N SER A 343 -17.82 -7.49 5.49
CA SER A 343 -16.74 -7.69 6.47
C SER A 343 -15.35 -7.52 5.87
N PHE A 344 -15.22 -7.55 4.53
CA PHE A 344 -13.94 -7.37 3.86
C PHE A 344 -13.37 -5.97 4.16
N TRP A 345 -12.08 -5.92 4.47
CA TRP A 345 -11.41 -4.75 5.04
C TRP A 345 -12.01 -4.22 6.34
N ASN A 346 -12.92 -4.93 7.01
CA ASN A 346 -13.67 -4.44 8.18
C ASN A 346 -14.56 -3.21 7.87
N ARG A 347 -15.01 -3.07 6.62
CA ARG A 347 -15.85 -1.94 6.16
C ARG A 347 -17.15 -1.80 6.93
N GLU A 348 -17.80 -2.90 7.31
CA GLU A 348 -19.05 -2.87 8.07
C GLU A 348 -18.93 -2.03 9.36
N ASN A 349 -17.82 -2.16 10.09
CA ASN A 349 -17.60 -1.43 11.33
C ASN A 349 -17.08 -0.02 11.04
N MET A 350 -16.09 0.11 10.13
CA MET A 350 -15.51 1.42 9.82
C MET A 350 -16.55 2.38 9.23
N TYR A 351 -17.41 1.94 8.32
CA TYR A 351 -18.43 2.82 7.71
C TYR A 351 -19.47 3.33 8.71
N LYS A 352 -19.84 2.53 9.71
CA LYS A 352 -20.70 2.98 10.82
C LYS A 352 -20.02 4.13 11.58
N ASN A 353 -18.72 4.01 11.84
CA ASN A 353 -17.94 5.03 12.53
C ASN A 353 -17.65 6.27 11.67
N LEU A 354 -17.35 6.11 10.38
CA LEU A 354 -17.21 7.22 9.43
C LEU A 354 -18.54 7.95 9.19
N GLY A 355 -19.69 7.37 9.57
CA GLY A 355 -20.98 8.04 9.51
C GLY A 355 -21.71 7.90 8.17
N TYR A 356 -21.42 6.83 7.41
CA TYR A 356 -22.26 6.45 6.28
C TYR A 356 -23.65 6.03 6.77
N ASP A 357 -24.70 6.51 6.11
CA ASP A 357 -26.08 6.16 6.44
C ASP A 357 -26.48 4.79 5.86
N ARG A 358 -25.89 4.38 4.73
CA ARG A 358 -26.15 3.08 4.10
C ARG A 358 -24.92 2.47 3.44
N PHE A 359 -24.71 1.18 3.66
CA PHE A 359 -23.77 0.36 2.89
C PHE A 359 -24.55 -0.70 2.10
N PHE A 360 -24.57 -0.57 0.78
CA PHE A 360 -25.04 -1.60 -0.16
C PHE A 360 -23.86 -2.52 -0.48
N SER A 361 -23.91 -3.73 0.07
CA SER A 361 -22.85 -4.74 -0.03
C SER A 361 -23.28 -5.90 -0.92
N LYS A 362 -22.46 -6.95 -1.06
CA LYS A 362 -22.79 -8.15 -1.86
C LYS A 362 -24.21 -8.69 -1.66
N GLY A 363 -24.76 -8.65 -0.45
CA GLY A 363 -26.11 -9.14 -0.14
C GLY A 363 -27.24 -8.34 -0.80
N ASP A 364 -26.97 -7.11 -1.28
CA ASP A 364 -27.91 -6.26 -2.00
C ASP A 364 -27.92 -6.52 -3.52
N TYR A 365 -27.03 -7.40 -4.00
CA TYR A 365 -26.86 -7.70 -5.42
C TYR A 365 -27.20 -9.16 -5.74
N THR A 366 -27.73 -9.39 -6.94
CA THR A 366 -27.81 -10.73 -7.52
C THR A 366 -26.44 -11.10 -8.09
N VAL A 367 -25.70 -11.92 -7.34
CA VAL A 367 -24.37 -12.40 -7.74
C VAL A 367 -24.46 -13.86 -8.17
N THR A 368 -24.05 -14.14 -9.42
CA THR A 368 -24.04 -15.46 -10.04
C THR A 368 -22.64 -15.79 -10.56
N PRO A 369 -22.29 -17.06 -10.80
CA PRO A 369 -21.00 -17.42 -11.39
C PRO A 369 -20.69 -16.73 -12.73
N GLU A 370 -21.73 -16.45 -13.54
CA GLU A 370 -21.59 -15.83 -14.87
C GLU A 370 -21.29 -14.33 -14.76
N ASN A 371 -21.85 -13.66 -13.77
CA ASN A 371 -21.74 -12.22 -13.58
C ASN A 371 -20.68 -11.81 -12.54
N SER A 372 -19.89 -12.77 -12.04
CA SER A 372 -18.84 -12.56 -11.07
C SER A 372 -17.50 -13.09 -11.56
N ILE A 373 -16.41 -12.52 -11.04
CA ILE A 373 -15.06 -12.99 -11.29
C ILE A 373 -14.17 -12.61 -10.11
N ASN A 374 -13.23 -13.50 -9.76
CA ASN A 374 -12.24 -13.28 -8.71
C ASN A 374 -12.87 -12.90 -7.35
N TYR A 375 -12.96 -11.60 -7.04
CA TYR A 375 -13.42 -11.06 -5.75
C TYR A 375 -14.94 -10.84 -5.65
N GLY A 376 -15.69 -10.76 -6.75
CA GLY A 376 -17.10 -10.43 -6.65
C GLY A 376 -17.81 -10.23 -7.99
N ILE A 377 -18.97 -9.58 -7.94
CA ILE A 377 -19.74 -9.19 -9.13
C ILE A 377 -18.91 -8.26 -10.03
N LYS A 378 -18.97 -8.49 -11.34
CA LYS A 378 -18.32 -7.66 -12.36
C LYS A 378 -18.89 -6.23 -12.36
N ASP A 379 -18.10 -5.25 -12.80
CA ASP A 379 -18.42 -3.82 -12.65
C ASP A 379 -19.69 -3.42 -13.43
N ASN A 380 -19.89 -3.98 -14.62
CA ASN A 380 -21.07 -3.67 -15.43
C ASN A 380 -22.40 -4.08 -14.75
N PRO A 381 -22.61 -5.36 -14.35
CA PRO A 381 -23.81 -5.73 -13.61
C PRO A 381 -23.90 -5.06 -12.23
N PHE A 382 -22.77 -4.75 -11.57
CA PHE A 382 -22.75 -3.97 -10.32
C PHE A 382 -23.34 -2.57 -10.51
N PHE A 383 -22.87 -1.79 -11.49
CA PHE A 383 -23.43 -0.47 -11.76
C PHE A 383 -24.89 -0.55 -12.18
N GLN A 384 -25.24 -1.50 -13.06
CA GLN A 384 -26.61 -1.69 -13.53
C GLN A 384 -27.59 -1.93 -12.37
N GLN A 385 -27.24 -2.84 -11.46
CA GLN A 385 -28.07 -3.18 -10.29
C GLN A 385 -28.08 -2.08 -9.23
N SER A 386 -27.08 -1.18 -9.22
CA SER A 386 -27.02 -0.06 -8.27
C SER A 386 -27.93 1.11 -8.63
N ILE A 387 -28.32 1.26 -9.90
CA ILE A 387 -29.13 2.41 -10.36
C ILE A 387 -30.46 2.57 -9.60
N PRO A 388 -31.27 1.51 -9.35
CA PRO A 388 -32.49 1.64 -8.55
C PRO A 388 -32.23 2.14 -7.13
N TYR A 389 -31.18 1.62 -6.47
CA TYR A 389 -30.80 2.03 -5.12
C TYR A 389 -30.33 3.48 -5.06
N LEU A 390 -29.49 3.89 -6.02
CA LEU A 390 -29.04 5.28 -6.14
C LEU A 390 -30.23 6.23 -6.36
N LYS A 391 -31.20 5.84 -7.20
CA LYS A 391 -32.40 6.64 -7.46
C LYS A 391 -33.28 6.79 -6.22
N SER A 392 -33.29 5.82 -5.30
CA SER A 392 -34.09 5.89 -4.07
C SER A 392 -33.45 6.68 -2.94
N LEU A 393 -32.19 7.12 -3.07
CA LEU A 393 -31.54 7.89 -2.02
C LEU A 393 -32.21 9.26 -1.82
N PRO A 394 -32.33 9.73 -0.57
CA PRO A 394 -32.66 11.13 -0.28
C PRO A 394 -31.64 12.06 -0.93
N LYS A 395 -32.11 13.20 -1.48
CA LYS A 395 -31.25 14.22 -2.09
C LYS A 395 -31.10 15.43 -1.16
N PRO A 396 -29.92 16.09 -1.12
CA PRO A 396 -28.71 15.69 -1.83
C PRO A 396 -28.07 14.44 -1.20
N TYR A 397 -27.32 13.66 -1.99
CA TYR A 397 -26.58 12.51 -1.49
C TYR A 397 -25.09 12.56 -1.81
N LEU A 398 -24.30 11.87 -1.01
CA LEU A 398 -22.94 11.42 -1.32
C LEU A 398 -22.99 9.91 -1.57
N ALA A 399 -22.73 9.47 -2.80
CA ALA A 399 -22.72 8.06 -3.17
C ALA A 399 -21.32 7.64 -3.63
N LYS A 400 -20.65 6.76 -2.88
CA LYS A 400 -19.35 6.19 -3.25
C LYS A 400 -19.52 4.80 -3.86
N PHE A 401 -19.01 4.60 -5.08
CA PHE A 401 -18.97 3.33 -5.78
C PHE A 401 -17.55 2.80 -5.77
N ILE A 402 -17.36 1.58 -5.26
CA ILE A 402 -16.06 0.90 -5.23
C ILE A 402 -16.11 -0.27 -6.21
N THR A 403 -15.41 -0.12 -7.33
CA THR A 403 -15.33 -1.13 -8.39
C THR A 403 -14.45 -2.32 -7.97
N LEU A 404 -14.48 -3.42 -8.72
CA LEU A 404 -13.86 -4.71 -8.32
C LEU A 404 -13.18 -5.47 -9.46
N THR A 405 -13.60 -5.27 -10.71
CA THR A 405 -13.20 -6.16 -11.81
C THR A 405 -11.72 -6.01 -12.18
N ASN A 406 -11.20 -4.79 -12.12
CA ASN A 406 -9.81 -4.48 -12.43
C ASN A 406 -8.85 -4.82 -11.29
N HIS A 407 -8.97 -6.00 -10.67
CA HIS A 407 -8.16 -6.38 -9.53
C HIS A 407 -7.13 -7.45 -9.90
N PHE A 408 -5.90 -7.35 -9.37
CA PHE A 408 -4.82 -8.32 -9.58
C PHE A 408 -5.29 -9.77 -9.29
N PRO A 409 -5.02 -10.77 -10.17
CA PRO A 409 -4.11 -10.73 -11.32
C PRO A 409 -4.81 -10.43 -12.66
N PHE A 410 -5.84 -9.57 -12.65
CA PHE A 410 -6.55 -9.02 -13.81
C PHE A 410 -7.22 -10.08 -14.68
N LEU A 411 -7.90 -11.03 -14.04
CA LEU A 411 -8.62 -12.07 -14.77
C LEU A 411 -9.92 -11.49 -15.36
N LEU A 412 -10.18 -11.82 -16.63
CA LEU A 412 -11.41 -11.47 -17.34
C LEU A 412 -11.79 -12.62 -18.28
N ASN A 413 -13.08 -12.96 -18.32
CA ASN A 413 -13.59 -13.98 -19.25
C ASN A 413 -13.41 -13.49 -20.70
N GLU A 414 -13.16 -14.41 -21.63
CA GLU A 414 -12.98 -14.07 -23.06
C GLU A 414 -14.20 -13.32 -23.63
N GLU A 415 -15.43 -13.68 -23.23
CA GLU A 415 -16.63 -12.99 -23.71
C GLU A 415 -16.75 -11.52 -23.27
N ASP A 416 -16.03 -11.13 -22.22
CA ASP A 416 -16.04 -9.78 -21.67
C ASP A 416 -14.88 -8.93 -22.23
N GLN A 417 -13.92 -9.53 -22.95
CA GLN A 417 -12.76 -8.82 -23.49
C GLN A 417 -13.17 -7.97 -24.71
N MET A 418 -12.98 -6.65 -24.59
CA MET A 418 -13.36 -5.67 -25.62
C MET A 418 -12.17 -5.20 -26.47
N ILE A 419 -10.96 -5.47 -26.01
CA ILE A 419 -9.69 -5.25 -26.72
C ILE A 419 -8.82 -6.49 -26.55
N ASN A 420 -7.78 -6.60 -27.38
CA ASN A 420 -6.81 -7.67 -27.25
C ASN A 420 -5.99 -7.48 -25.96
N LEU A 421 -5.41 -8.58 -25.48
CA LEU A 421 -4.31 -8.52 -24.51
C LEU A 421 -3.15 -7.69 -25.10
N ALA A 422 -2.39 -7.02 -24.24
CA ALA A 422 -1.08 -6.52 -24.68
C ALA A 422 -0.11 -7.68 -24.97
N ASP A 423 1.03 -7.39 -25.60
CA ASP A 423 2.02 -8.38 -26.02
C ASP A 423 3.38 -8.12 -25.35
N THR A 424 3.44 -8.40 -24.05
CA THR A 424 4.68 -8.39 -23.24
C THR A 424 5.01 -9.81 -22.76
N ASP A 425 6.19 -9.98 -22.16
CA ASP A 425 6.60 -11.24 -21.53
C ASP A 425 5.88 -11.53 -20.20
N GLU A 426 5.16 -10.55 -19.64
CA GLU A 426 4.44 -10.66 -18.38
C GLU A 426 2.91 -10.67 -18.59
N GLY A 427 2.30 -11.86 -18.41
CA GLY A 427 0.86 -12.05 -18.62
C GLY A 427 -0.05 -11.17 -17.77
N VAL A 428 0.41 -10.70 -16.61
CA VAL A 428 -0.33 -9.75 -15.75
C VAL A 428 -0.51 -8.40 -16.44
N VAL A 429 0.56 -7.85 -17.04
CA VAL A 429 0.52 -6.58 -17.78
C VAL A 429 -0.39 -6.72 -19.00
N ASN A 430 -0.28 -7.86 -19.69
CA ASN A 430 -1.08 -8.16 -20.88
C ASN A 430 -2.59 -8.19 -20.59
N ARG A 431 -2.99 -8.71 -19.43
CA ARG A 431 -4.41 -8.78 -19.03
C ARG A 431 -4.95 -7.46 -18.48
N TYR A 432 -4.12 -6.67 -17.78
CA TYR A 432 -4.51 -5.41 -17.14
C TYR A 432 -5.26 -4.46 -18.08
N VAL A 433 -4.78 -4.29 -19.31
CA VAL A 433 -5.43 -3.39 -20.29
C VAL A 433 -6.87 -3.80 -20.60
N THR A 434 -7.17 -5.11 -20.59
CA THR A 434 -8.51 -5.63 -20.90
C THR A 434 -9.50 -5.38 -19.76
N THR A 435 -9.07 -5.51 -18.51
CA THR A 435 -9.91 -5.23 -17.35
C THR A 435 -10.15 -3.74 -17.14
N VAL A 436 -9.14 -2.89 -17.41
CA VAL A 436 -9.34 -1.43 -17.45
C VAL A 436 -10.35 -1.04 -18.52
N ARG A 437 -10.25 -1.62 -19.73
CA ARG A 437 -11.22 -1.36 -20.80
C ARG A 437 -12.65 -1.78 -20.42
N TYR A 438 -12.80 -2.90 -19.70
CA TYR A 438 -14.10 -3.35 -19.17
C TYR A 438 -14.65 -2.37 -18.13
N GLN A 439 -13.81 -1.90 -17.20
CA GLN A 439 -14.17 -0.90 -16.20
C GLN A 439 -14.61 0.42 -16.86
N ASP A 440 -13.88 0.90 -17.87
CA ASP A 440 -14.24 2.09 -18.67
C ASP A 440 -15.64 1.95 -19.33
N GLU A 441 -15.93 0.79 -19.94
CA GLU A 441 -17.25 0.55 -20.54
C GLU A 441 -18.36 0.48 -19.47
N ALA A 442 -18.09 -0.09 -18.31
CA ALA A 442 -19.05 -0.16 -17.21
C ALA A 442 -19.40 1.25 -16.69
N ILE A 443 -18.41 2.12 -16.54
CA ILE A 443 -18.60 3.53 -16.13
C ILE A 443 -19.37 4.29 -17.23
N LYS A 444 -19.05 4.08 -18.51
CA LYS A 444 -19.80 4.65 -19.64
C LYS A 444 -21.29 4.28 -19.57
N GLN A 445 -21.59 3.00 -19.37
CA GLN A 445 -22.97 2.52 -19.26
C GLN A 445 -23.68 3.13 -18.05
N PHE A 446 -22.99 3.26 -16.91
CA PHE A 446 -23.51 3.94 -15.74
C PHE A 446 -23.89 5.40 -16.05
N PHE A 447 -22.98 6.19 -16.66
CA PHE A 447 -23.26 7.56 -17.07
C PHE A 447 -24.44 7.67 -18.05
N GLN A 448 -24.54 6.76 -19.02
CA GLN A 448 -25.67 6.71 -19.95
C GLN A 448 -27.00 6.47 -19.23
N GLN A 449 -27.04 5.56 -18.24
CA GLN A 449 -28.24 5.31 -17.44
C GLN A 449 -28.62 6.53 -16.59
N LEU A 450 -27.66 7.22 -15.98
CA LEU A 450 -27.92 8.45 -15.24
C LEU A 450 -28.44 9.58 -16.13
N LYS A 451 -27.90 9.73 -17.35
CA LYS A 451 -28.43 10.66 -18.36
C LYS A 451 -29.87 10.32 -18.73
N LYS A 452 -30.13 9.05 -19.07
CA LYS A 452 -31.47 8.55 -19.44
C LYS A 452 -32.52 8.74 -18.33
N LYS A 453 -32.10 8.66 -17.06
CA LYS A 453 -32.98 8.80 -15.88
C LYS A 453 -33.02 10.23 -15.32
N GLY A 454 -32.38 11.19 -15.97
CA GLY A 454 -32.38 12.60 -15.54
C GLY A 454 -31.60 12.87 -14.25
N MET A 455 -30.68 11.98 -13.86
CA MET A 455 -29.88 12.09 -12.62
C MET A 455 -28.52 12.77 -12.86
N TYR A 456 -28.08 12.85 -14.12
CA TYR A 456 -26.76 13.33 -14.48
C TYR A 456 -26.54 14.83 -14.22
N LYS A 457 -27.44 15.73 -14.66
CA LYS A 457 -27.21 17.18 -14.66
C LYS A 457 -26.98 17.81 -13.26
N ASP A 458 -27.62 17.22 -12.25
CA ASP A 458 -27.57 17.71 -10.86
C ASP A 458 -26.59 16.92 -9.99
N THR A 459 -25.57 16.33 -10.61
CA THR A 459 -24.58 15.50 -9.93
C THR A 459 -23.17 15.94 -10.33
N ILE A 460 -22.29 16.12 -9.36
CA ILE A 460 -20.83 16.16 -9.56
C ILE A 460 -20.29 14.73 -9.47
N PHE A 461 -19.43 14.37 -10.41
CA PHE A 461 -18.77 13.08 -10.45
C PHE A 461 -17.28 13.26 -10.17
N ILE A 462 -16.74 12.48 -9.25
CA ILE A 462 -15.30 12.43 -8.99
C ILE A 462 -14.87 10.98 -9.19
N LEU A 463 -14.07 10.75 -10.23
CA LEU A 463 -13.51 9.45 -10.55
C LEU A 463 -12.04 9.48 -10.17
N TYR A 464 -11.58 8.52 -9.39
CA TYR A 464 -10.19 8.44 -8.98
C TYR A 464 -9.70 6.99 -9.01
N GLY A 465 -8.47 6.76 -9.46
CA GLY A 465 -7.78 5.49 -9.19
C GLY A 465 -7.38 5.43 -7.72
N ASP A 466 -7.53 4.26 -7.08
CA ASP A 466 -7.25 4.10 -5.65
C ASP A 466 -5.78 3.75 -5.36
N HIS A 467 -5.15 2.92 -6.18
CA HIS A 467 -3.71 2.61 -6.07
C HIS A 467 -3.16 2.03 -7.37
N TYR A 468 -1.84 1.78 -7.41
CA TYR A 468 -1.23 1.06 -8.52
C TYR A 468 -1.81 -0.36 -8.69
N GLY A 469 -2.05 -0.78 -9.93
CA GLY A 469 -2.37 -2.17 -10.28
C GLY A 469 -1.13 -2.97 -10.68
N ILE A 470 -0.26 -2.37 -11.48
CA ILE A 470 1.03 -2.92 -11.89
C ILE A 470 2.08 -2.51 -10.85
N SER A 471 2.57 -3.47 -10.07
CA SER A 471 3.65 -3.28 -9.09
C SER A 471 5.02 -3.19 -9.78
N GLU A 472 6.04 -2.69 -9.08
CA GLU A 472 7.43 -2.58 -9.56
C GLU A 472 7.99 -3.85 -10.22
N LYS A 473 7.60 -5.03 -9.73
CA LYS A 473 7.94 -6.34 -10.33
C LYS A 473 7.66 -6.40 -11.84
N TYR A 474 6.62 -5.73 -12.31
CA TYR A 474 6.10 -5.81 -13.67
C TYR A 474 6.31 -4.49 -14.46
N GLU A 475 7.02 -3.51 -13.88
CA GLU A 475 7.22 -2.20 -14.51
C GLU A 475 8.10 -2.26 -15.76
N ASP A 476 9.03 -3.22 -15.84
CA ASP A 476 9.84 -3.42 -17.06
C ASP A 476 8.94 -3.77 -18.25
N ALA A 477 8.05 -4.77 -18.08
CA ALA A 477 7.07 -5.14 -19.10
C ALA A 477 6.06 -4.01 -19.39
N LEU A 478 5.66 -3.22 -18.39
CA LEU A 478 4.85 -2.01 -18.61
C LEU A 478 5.59 -0.98 -19.46
N THR A 479 6.88 -0.77 -19.20
CA THR A 479 7.71 0.21 -19.92
C THR A 479 7.88 -0.20 -21.37
N ASP A 480 8.09 -1.50 -21.62
CA ASP A 480 8.13 -2.09 -22.96
C ASP A 480 6.77 -1.94 -23.67
N MET A 481 5.65 -2.20 -22.98
CA MET A 481 4.29 -2.00 -23.53
C MET A 481 4.04 -0.55 -23.96
N LEU A 482 4.62 0.41 -23.24
CA LEU A 482 4.48 1.84 -23.52
C LEU A 482 5.46 2.34 -24.59
N ASP A 483 6.38 1.51 -25.08
CA ASP A 483 7.45 1.89 -26.03
C ASP A 483 8.28 3.07 -25.50
N ARG A 484 8.68 3.00 -24.21
CA ARG A 484 9.45 4.04 -23.52
C ARG A 484 10.81 3.51 -23.07
N GLU A 485 11.78 4.40 -22.93
CA GLU A 485 13.05 4.07 -22.28
C GLU A 485 12.90 4.06 -20.76
N LYS A 486 13.50 3.05 -20.12
CA LYS A 486 13.54 2.92 -18.65
C LYS A 486 14.32 4.07 -18.02
N ARG A 487 13.75 4.67 -16.97
CA ARG A 487 14.36 5.70 -16.14
C ARG A 487 14.33 5.31 -14.67
N ALA A 488 15.22 5.92 -13.89
CA ALA A 488 15.34 5.65 -12.47
C ALA A 488 14.08 6.04 -11.67
N VAL A 489 13.28 6.98 -12.18
CA VAL A 489 12.09 7.52 -11.50
C VAL A 489 10.77 6.88 -11.95
N ASP A 490 10.82 5.87 -12.83
CA ASP A 490 9.63 5.28 -13.44
C ASP A 490 8.68 4.70 -12.38
N HIS A 491 9.20 4.06 -11.33
CA HIS A 491 8.38 3.59 -10.22
C HIS A 491 7.48 4.70 -9.64
N THR A 492 8.05 5.86 -9.33
CA THR A 492 7.29 7.00 -8.82
C THR A 492 6.32 7.56 -9.86
N GLU A 493 6.68 7.58 -11.14
CA GLU A 493 5.77 8.04 -12.19
C GLU A 493 4.60 7.09 -12.43
N TYR A 494 4.83 5.78 -12.39
CA TYR A 494 3.78 4.79 -12.52
C TYR A 494 2.82 4.77 -11.33
N ARG A 495 3.18 5.35 -10.18
CA ARG A 495 2.24 5.58 -9.06
C ARG A 495 1.17 6.65 -9.34
N GLN A 496 1.20 7.31 -10.49
CA GLN A 496 0.13 8.24 -10.85
C GLN A 496 -1.19 7.50 -11.06
N VAL A 497 -2.25 8.03 -10.47
CA VAL A 497 -3.64 7.57 -10.60
C VAL A 497 -4.46 8.69 -11.23
N PRO A 498 -5.42 8.39 -12.12
CA PRO A 498 -6.24 9.42 -12.73
C PRO A 498 -7.15 10.03 -11.67
N LEU A 499 -7.34 11.35 -11.70
CA LEU A 499 -8.36 12.04 -10.93
C LEU A 499 -9.14 12.98 -11.87
N ILE A 500 -10.43 12.70 -12.01
CA ILE A 500 -11.32 13.39 -12.95
C ILE A 500 -12.51 13.94 -12.15
N ILE A 501 -12.59 15.27 -12.06
CA ILE A 501 -13.74 15.97 -11.47
C ILE A 501 -14.62 16.49 -12.60
N HIS A 502 -15.76 15.84 -12.80
CA HIS A 502 -16.72 16.17 -13.84
C HIS A 502 -17.97 16.84 -13.26
N ILE A 503 -18.20 18.09 -13.67
CA ILE A 503 -19.39 18.87 -13.30
C ILE A 503 -20.14 19.20 -14.60
N PRO A 504 -21.32 18.63 -14.84
CA PRO A 504 -22.07 18.86 -16.08
C PRO A 504 -22.30 20.35 -16.36
N GLY A 505 -21.87 20.79 -17.56
CA GLY A 505 -21.97 22.18 -18.00
C GLY A 505 -20.74 23.03 -17.72
N GLN A 506 -19.71 22.50 -17.05
CA GLN A 506 -18.42 23.18 -16.90
C GLN A 506 -17.49 22.89 -18.06
N LYS A 507 -16.54 23.81 -18.30
CA LYS A 507 -15.50 23.64 -19.32
C LYS A 507 -14.38 22.77 -18.76
N GLY A 508 -13.90 21.81 -19.55
CA GLY A 508 -12.77 20.96 -19.16
C GLY A 508 -11.43 21.71 -19.10
N MET A 509 -10.55 21.24 -18.22
CA MET A 509 -9.20 21.75 -18.04
C MET A 509 -8.29 20.63 -17.50
N THR A 510 -7.14 20.42 -18.15
CA THR A 510 -6.08 19.56 -17.61
C THR A 510 -5.20 20.36 -16.65
N ILE A 511 -4.98 19.83 -15.45
CA ILE A 511 -4.18 20.40 -14.37
C ILE A 511 -3.00 19.45 -14.12
N SER A 512 -1.79 19.90 -14.42
CA SER A 512 -0.57 19.08 -14.34
C SER A 512 0.25 19.33 -13.08
N SER A 513 -0.29 20.06 -12.10
CA SER A 513 0.37 20.25 -10.80
C SER A 513 0.28 18.97 -9.96
N PRO A 514 1.34 18.58 -9.24
CA PRO A 514 1.30 17.40 -8.38
C PRO A 514 0.26 17.51 -7.27
N GLY A 515 -0.55 16.47 -7.10
CA GLY A 515 -1.52 16.31 -6.02
C GLY A 515 -1.55 14.87 -5.49
N GLY A 516 -2.25 14.64 -4.39
CA GLY A 516 -2.44 13.32 -3.81
C GLY A 516 -3.89 13.02 -3.48
N GLU A 517 -4.22 11.76 -3.19
CA GLU A 517 -5.55 11.34 -2.78
C GLU A 517 -6.03 12.05 -1.51
N VAL A 518 -5.10 12.38 -0.60
CA VAL A 518 -5.38 13.13 0.64
C VAL A 518 -5.98 14.52 0.38
N ASP A 519 -5.77 15.07 -0.82
CA ASP A 519 -6.25 16.39 -1.25
C ASP A 519 -7.73 16.38 -1.70
N ILE A 520 -8.32 15.20 -1.96
CA ILE A 520 -9.65 15.06 -2.55
C ILE A 520 -10.76 15.59 -1.63
N GLN A 521 -10.65 15.36 -0.31
CA GLN A 521 -11.67 15.78 0.66
C GLN A 521 -11.88 17.30 0.62
N LEU A 522 -10.80 18.08 0.79
CA LEU A 522 -10.87 19.54 0.79
C LEU A 522 -11.31 20.09 -0.56
N THR A 523 -10.81 19.51 -1.66
CA THR A 523 -11.21 19.91 -3.01
C THR A 523 -12.72 19.78 -3.21
N LEU A 524 -13.32 18.68 -2.74
CA LEU A 524 -14.77 18.50 -2.82
C LEU A 524 -15.53 19.48 -1.92
N LEU A 525 -15.10 19.68 -0.68
CA LEU A 525 -15.76 20.62 0.24
C LEU A 525 -15.72 22.06 -0.32
N HIS A 526 -14.60 22.46 -0.93
CA HIS A 526 -14.46 23.73 -1.64
C HIS A 526 -15.45 23.86 -2.78
N LEU A 527 -15.57 22.85 -3.65
CA LEU A 527 -16.53 22.85 -4.77
C LEU A 527 -17.99 22.89 -4.29
N LEU A 528 -18.29 22.29 -3.14
CA LEU A 528 -19.63 22.34 -2.53
C LEU A 528 -19.90 23.67 -1.80
N GLY A 529 -18.87 24.50 -1.59
CA GLY A 529 -19.00 25.81 -0.95
C GLY A 529 -19.10 25.73 0.57
N ILE A 530 -18.48 24.70 1.16
CA ILE A 530 -18.45 24.44 2.60
C ILE A 530 -17.11 24.98 3.12
N LYS A 531 -17.16 25.92 4.07
CA LYS A 531 -15.96 26.43 4.75
C LYS A 531 -15.64 25.49 5.91
N ASP A 532 -14.46 24.91 5.90
CA ASP A 532 -14.23 23.67 6.63
C ASP A 532 -13.75 23.88 8.08
N LYS A 533 -13.99 22.87 8.92
CA LYS A 533 -13.36 22.63 10.22
C LYS A 533 -12.63 21.28 10.25
N ALA A 534 -12.40 20.63 9.11
CA ALA A 534 -11.69 19.37 9.04
C ALA A 534 -10.27 19.50 9.60
N ILE A 535 -9.84 18.43 10.24
CA ILE A 535 -8.44 18.24 10.61
C ILE A 535 -7.84 17.33 9.54
N THR A 536 -7.19 17.94 8.54
CA THR A 536 -6.74 17.29 7.32
C THR A 536 -5.32 17.71 6.91
N PHE A 537 -4.57 16.76 6.35
CA PHE A 537 -3.26 16.99 5.76
C PHE A 537 -3.33 17.36 4.27
N GLY A 538 -4.49 17.22 3.63
CA GLY A 538 -4.70 17.64 2.26
C GLY A 538 -4.72 19.16 2.05
N TYR A 539 -4.78 19.54 0.78
CA TYR A 539 -5.00 20.88 0.27
C TYR A 539 -6.10 20.84 -0.80
N ASP A 540 -6.79 21.96 -1.06
CA ASP A 540 -7.61 22.07 -2.27
C ASP A 540 -6.68 22.00 -3.51
N LEU A 541 -6.94 21.04 -4.39
CA LEU A 541 -6.12 20.79 -5.58
C LEU A 541 -6.09 21.98 -6.55
N PHE A 542 -7.08 22.87 -6.53
CA PHE A 542 -7.08 24.08 -7.38
C PHE A 542 -6.18 25.19 -6.85
N THR A 543 -5.82 25.14 -5.56
CA THR A 543 -5.02 26.16 -4.87
C THR A 543 -3.79 25.59 -4.16
N ARG A 544 -3.50 24.31 -4.38
CA ARG A 544 -2.43 23.58 -3.70
C ARG A 544 -1.08 24.32 -3.81
N PRO A 545 -0.37 24.57 -2.69
CA PRO A 545 0.90 25.27 -2.74
C PRO A 545 1.94 24.52 -3.56
N LYS A 546 2.54 25.20 -4.55
CA LYS A 546 3.51 24.62 -5.49
C LYS A 546 4.73 23.98 -4.83
N ASN A 547 5.13 24.51 -3.67
CA ASN A 547 6.28 24.02 -2.92
C ASN A 547 5.92 22.91 -1.91
N HIS A 548 4.65 22.50 -1.80
CA HIS A 548 4.28 21.41 -0.90
C HIS A 548 4.53 20.05 -1.56
N PRO A 549 5.28 19.13 -0.93
CA PRO A 549 5.48 17.79 -1.48
C PRO A 549 4.18 16.99 -1.47
N VAL A 550 3.96 16.16 -2.49
CA VAL A 550 3.02 15.03 -2.43
C VAL A 550 3.77 13.92 -1.70
N ILE A 551 3.30 13.60 -0.49
CA ILE A 551 4.01 12.72 0.44
C ILE A 551 3.56 11.27 0.26
N PHE A 552 4.51 10.35 0.16
CA PHE A 552 4.26 8.91 0.16
C PHE A 552 4.46 8.30 1.55
N ARG A 553 3.79 7.19 1.80
CA ARG A 553 3.72 6.59 3.14
C ARG A 553 5.05 5.98 3.63
N ASP A 554 5.96 5.70 2.71
CA ASP A 554 7.34 5.24 2.95
C ASP A 554 8.34 6.39 3.18
N GLY A 555 7.88 7.64 3.15
CA GLY A 555 8.70 8.84 3.28
C GLY A 555 9.26 9.35 1.95
N GLY A 556 8.97 8.69 0.82
CA GLY A 556 9.21 9.25 -0.51
C GLY A 556 8.29 10.45 -0.78
N PHE A 557 8.61 11.25 -1.79
CA PHE A 557 7.75 12.35 -2.19
C PHE A 557 7.99 12.85 -3.62
N VAL A 558 7.01 13.62 -4.12
CA VAL A 558 7.09 14.33 -5.40
C VAL A 558 6.78 15.82 -5.21
N THR A 559 7.54 16.68 -5.87
CA THR A 559 7.26 18.13 -5.99
C THR A 559 7.15 18.52 -7.46
N GLU A 560 6.99 19.81 -7.77
CA GLU A 560 7.09 20.29 -9.16
C GLU A 560 8.47 20.05 -9.78
N LYS A 561 9.54 19.97 -8.96
CA LYS A 561 10.94 19.95 -9.43
C LYS A 561 11.69 18.68 -9.13
N TYR A 562 11.34 18.00 -8.04
CA TYR A 562 12.12 16.89 -7.49
C TYR A 562 11.25 15.69 -7.18
N ILE A 563 11.84 14.51 -7.36
CA ILE A 563 11.35 13.23 -6.86
C ILE A 563 12.37 12.74 -5.83
N TYR A 564 11.89 12.26 -4.69
CA TYR A 564 12.72 11.60 -3.68
C TYR A 564 12.21 10.19 -3.45
N GLN A 565 13.04 9.21 -3.75
CA GLN A 565 12.78 7.78 -3.57
C GLN A 565 14.09 7.08 -3.23
N ASP A 566 14.05 6.02 -2.42
CA ASP A 566 15.22 5.23 -2.03
C ASP A 566 16.44 6.07 -1.59
N ASN A 567 16.18 7.05 -0.72
CA ASN A 567 17.19 8.00 -0.22
C ASN A 567 17.93 8.81 -1.29
N THR A 568 17.43 8.83 -2.52
CA THR A 568 18.05 9.49 -3.67
C THR A 568 17.13 10.60 -4.18
N CYS A 569 17.71 11.76 -4.47
CA CYS A 569 17.00 12.91 -5.02
C CYS A 569 17.20 12.94 -6.54
N TYR A 570 16.12 13.13 -7.28
CA TYR A 570 16.11 13.20 -8.73
C TYR A 570 15.44 14.48 -9.21
N HIS A 571 15.90 15.03 -10.33
CA HIS A 571 15.13 16.04 -11.05
C HIS A 571 13.92 15.39 -11.70
N LYS A 572 12.71 15.89 -11.41
CA LYS A 572 11.46 15.29 -11.92
C LYS A 572 11.40 15.27 -13.45
N GLY A 573 11.81 16.36 -14.10
CA GLY A 573 11.70 16.49 -15.57
C GLY A 573 12.65 15.57 -16.35
N SER A 574 13.89 15.40 -15.89
CA SER A 574 14.88 14.56 -16.58
C SER A 574 14.95 13.13 -16.04
N GLY A 575 14.52 12.90 -14.80
CA GLY A 575 14.74 11.63 -14.09
C GLY A 575 16.20 11.41 -13.66
N GLU A 576 17.07 12.41 -13.85
CA GLU A 576 18.49 12.30 -13.48
C GLU A 576 18.69 12.56 -11.99
N GLN A 577 19.61 11.80 -11.40
CA GLN A 577 20.01 11.98 -10.00
C GLN A 577 20.64 13.37 -9.81
N THR A 578 20.29 14.01 -8.70
CA THR A 578 20.83 15.30 -8.28
C THR A 578 21.32 15.24 -6.84
N ASN A 579 21.84 16.36 -6.34
CA ASN A 579 22.32 16.45 -4.98
C ASN A 579 21.16 16.25 -3.97
N VAL A 580 21.34 15.33 -3.02
CA VAL A 580 20.36 14.98 -1.99
C VAL A 580 19.92 16.18 -1.15
N GLU A 581 20.80 17.17 -0.95
CA GLU A 581 20.48 18.39 -0.19
C GLU A 581 19.32 19.19 -0.79
N ALA A 582 19.06 19.07 -2.10
CA ALA A 582 17.92 19.72 -2.74
C ALA A 582 16.56 19.17 -2.26
N CYS A 583 16.53 17.91 -1.80
CA CYS A 583 15.32 17.25 -1.30
C CYS A 583 15.16 17.38 0.23
N MET A 584 16.22 17.71 0.97
CA MET A 584 16.23 17.73 2.44
C MET A 584 15.20 18.68 3.10
N PRO A 585 14.94 19.89 2.57
CA PRO A 585 13.92 20.77 3.16
C PRO A 585 12.51 20.14 3.14
N PHE A 586 12.18 19.39 2.08
CA PHE A 586 10.87 18.74 1.96
C PHE A 586 10.76 17.50 2.86
N GLN A 587 11.88 16.81 3.12
CA GLN A 587 11.92 15.66 4.05
C GLN A 587 11.48 16.04 5.47
N GLU A 588 11.74 17.27 5.91
CA GLU A 588 11.27 17.74 7.22
C GLU A 588 9.75 17.87 7.27
N THR A 589 9.15 18.44 6.22
CA THR A 589 7.68 18.48 6.06
C THR A 589 7.09 17.07 6.02
N VAL A 590 7.67 16.19 5.20
CA VAL A 590 7.26 14.78 5.08
C VAL A 590 7.23 14.09 6.44
N SER A 591 8.34 14.14 7.17
CA SER A 591 8.44 13.50 8.49
C SER A 591 7.45 14.12 9.48
N LYS A 592 7.23 15.43 9.43
CA LYS A 592 6.31 16.11 10.35
C LYS A 592 4.85 15.69 10.10
N GLU A 593 4.39 15.72 8.85
CA GLU A 593 3.00 15.39 8.52
C GLU A 593 2.66 13.92 8.76
N LEU A 594 3.55 13.00 8.36
CA LEU A 594 3.35 11.57 8.61
C LEU A 594 3.29 11.27 10.12
N ASN A 595 4.17 11.87 10.93
CA ASN A 595 4.12 11.72 12.39
C ASN A 595 2.83 12.28 12.99
N LEU A 596 2.41 13.49 12.60
CA LEU A 596 1.19 14.09 13.12
C LEU A 596 -0.05 13.26 12.75
N SER A 597 -0.12 12.74 11.52
CA SER A 597 -1.20 11.84 11.10
C SER A 597 -1.18 10.52 11.88
N ASP A 598 0.01 9.95 12.11
CA ASP A 598 0.18 8.76 12.93
C ASP A 598 -0.22 8.99 14.39
N ASP A 599 0.09 10.16 14.95
CA ASP A 599 -0.28 10.52 16.31
C ASP A 599 -1.81 10.65 16.44
N ILE A 600 -2.47 11.27 15.47
CA ILE A 600 -3.95 11.32 15.40
C ILE A 600 -4.54 9.91 15.45
N ILE A 601 -4.05 9.01 14.59
CA ILE A 601 -4.62 7.67 14.42
C ILE A 601 -4.22 6.72 15.57
N ASN A 602 -2.99 6.78 16.06
CA ASN A 602 -2.54 5.90 17.13
C ASN A 602 -2.97 6.39 18.52
N GLY A 603 -3.05 7.71 18.71
CA GLY A 603 -3.51 8.34 19.94
C GLY A 603 -5.04 8.46 20.05
N ASP A 604 -5.76 8.27 18.94
CA ASP A 604 -7.21 8.54 18.87
C ASP A 604 -7.53 9.99 19.29
N LEU A 605 -6.68 10.93 18.82
CA LEU A 605 -6.62 12.28 19.38
C LEU A 605 -7.87 13.12 19.09
N LEU A 606 -8.60 12.80 18.02
CA LEU A 606 -9.84 13.50 17.69
C LEU A 606 -10.97 13.24 18.70
N ARG A 607 -10.82 12.27 19.62
CA ARG A 607 -11.77 12.06 20.74
C ARG A 607 -11.82 13.24 21.72
N PHE A 608 -10.80 14.09 21.71
CA PHE A 608 -10.71 15.27 22.57
C PHE A 608 -11.23 16.54 21.89
N ASN A 609 -11.75 16.44 20.67
CA ASN A 609 -12.08 17.57 19.82
C ASN A 609 -13.50 18.11 20.03
N TYR A 610 -14.01 18.02 21.26
CA TYR A 610 -15.35 18.45 21.68
C TYR A 610 -15.32 19.75 22.48
#